data_AF-S4Y194-F1
#
_entry.id   AF-S4Y194-F1
#
_cell.length_a   1.000
_cell.length_b   1.000
_cell.length_c   1.000
_cell.angle_alpha   90.00
_cell.angle_beta   90.00
_cell.angle_gamma   90.00
#
_symmetry.space_group_name_H-M   'P 1'
#
loop_
_entity.id
_entity.type
_entity.pdbx_description
1 polymer ?
#
loop_
_entity_poly.entity_id
_entity_poly.type
_entity_poly.pdbx_seq_one_letter_code
_entity_poly.pdbx_strand_id
1 'polypeptide(L)'
;MALPIAVAASMLGQLASCSERPTNFPDRDGVIAAQAEWCAALAKLQRAGASWEHLNACKAAYPTSSPTYLRAMTSCFSRRMEAATESSPDRSQIILECNDEIAVKINPDEPTAKPVVDARCARMSRCEKIPVPDCQAAFTKLEAAQRAMFTTIYNASGRYEIIDCLENASCTDNEEAGRQACYKPTSDALLWFPD
;
A
#
# COMPACT_ATOMS: atom_id res chain seq x y z
N MET A 1 -31.26 -33.98 50.88
CA MET A 1 -30.92 -34.54 49.55
C MET A 1 -30.93 -33.36 48.59
N ALA A 2 -29.76 -32.97 48.09
CA ALA A 2 -29.56 -31.79 47.25
C ALA A 2 -29.67 -32.18 45.76
N LEU A 3 -30.38 -31.37 44.97
CA LEU A 3 -30.42 -31.45 43.51
C LEU A 3 -29.99 -30.09 42.94
N PRO A 4 -29.05 -30.05 41.97
CA PRO A 4 -28.49 -28.81 41.46
C PRO A 4 -29.33 -28.21 40.33
N ILE A 5 -29.34 -26.88 40.30
CA ILE A 5 -29.89 -26.04 39.22
C ILE A 5 -28.88 -26.04 38.07
N ALA A 6 -29.25 -26.59 36.91
CA ALA A 6 -28.48 -26.46 35.68
C ALA A 6 -29.04 -25.31 34.85
N VAL A 7 -28.37 -24.15 34.89
CA VAL A 7 -28.58 -23.06 33.93
C VAL A 7 -27.66 -23.33 32.74
N ALA A 8 -28.20 -23.90 31.66
CA ALA A 8 -27.48 -24.01 30.39
C ALA A 8 -27.68 -22.73 29.59
N ALA A 9 -26.75 -21.79 29.73
CA ALA A 9 -26.59 -20.67 28.83
C ALA A 9 -26.15 -21.18 27.45
N SER A 10 -27.06 -21.21 26.48
CA SER A 10 -26.76 -21.54 25.07
C SER A 10 -26.96 -20.30 24.21
N MET A 11 -26.02 -19.36 24.30
CA MET A 11 -25.92 -18.17 23.45
C MET A 11 -24.44 -17.92 23.13
N LEU A 12 -23.76 -18.90 22.54
CA LEU A 12 -22.41 -18.73 21.97
C LEU A 12 -22.36 -19.48 20.64
N GLY A 13 -22.72 -18.75 19.59
CA GLY A 13 -22.74 -19.27 18.23
C GLY A 13 -22.96 -18.17 17.19
N GLN A 14 -22.53 -16.93 17.47
CA GLN A 14 -22.25 -15.97 16.42
C GLN A 14 -20.86 -16.31 15.92
N LEU A 15 -20.80 -17.19 14.93
CA LEU A 15 -19.63 -17.38 14.10
C LEU A 15 -19.26 -16.00 13.55
N ALA A 16 -18.18 -15.44 14.09
CA ALA A 16 -17.46 -14.37 13.45
C ALA A 16 -17.19 -14.85 12.01
N SER A 17 -17.81 -14.22 11.03
CA SER A 17 -17.39 -14.36 9.65
C SER A 17 -16.00 -13.72 9.57
N CYS A 18 -14.96 -14.48 9.88
CA CYS A 18 -13.62 -14.13 9.44
C CYS A 18 -13.71 -14.14 7.92
N SER A 19 -13.81 -12.95 7.31
CA SER A 19 -13.63 -12.76 5.88
C SER A 19 -12.31 -13.43 5.53
N GLU A 20 -12.35 -14.57 4.83
CA GLU A 20 -11.12 -15.21 4.38
C GLU A 20 -10.35 -14.19 3.54
N ARG A 21 -9.12 -13.90 3.96
CA ARG A 21 -8.22 -12.97 3.26
C ARG A 21 -8.05 -13.43 1.81
N PRO A 22 -8.32 -12.59 0.81
CA PRO A 22 -8.08 -12.94 -0.58
C PRO A 22 -6.63 -13.35 -0.79
N THR A 23 -6.42 -14.49 -1.44
CA THR A 23 -5.09 -15.03 -1.77
C THR A 23 -4.70 -14.79 -3.22
N ASN A 24 -5.62 -14.29 -4.04
CA ASN A 24 -5.40 -14.00 -5.44
C ASN A 24 -5.91 -12.59 -5.79
N PHE A 25 -5.07 -11.83 -6.49
CA PHE A 25 -5.33 -10.44 -6.85
C PHE A 25 -5.19 -10.25 -8.37
N PRO A 26 -6.06 -9.45 -9.01
CA PRO A 26 -6.14 -9.35 -10.47
C PRO A 26 -4.89 -8.72 -11.12
N ASP A 27 -4.11 -7.94 -10.37
CA ASP A 27 -2.89 -7.29 -10.86
C ASP A 27 -1.61 -8.06 -10.51
N ARG A 28 -1.72 -9.27 -9.95
CA ARG A 28 -0.59 -10.07 -9.46
C ARG A 28 0.50 -10.29 -10.50
N ASP A 29 0.15 -10.75 -11.68
CA ASP A 29 1.12 -11.01 -12.75
C ASP A 29 1.78 -9.71 -13.23
N GLY A 30 1.02 -8.60 -13.22
CA GLY A 30 1.55 -7.28 -13.52
C GLY A 30 2.58 -6.81 -12.50
N VAL A 31 2.35 -7.09 -11.21
CA VAL A 31 3.29 -6.76 -10.11
C VAL A 31 4.54 -7.62 -10.23
N ILE A 32 4.41 -8.93 -10.49
CA ILE A 32 5.55 -9.84 -10.68
C ILE A 32 6.44 -9.37 -11.84
N ALA A 33 5.83 -8.99 -12.97
CA ALA A 33 6.58 -8.48 -14.12
C ALA A 33 7.32 -7.18 -13.80
N ALA A 34 6.63 -6.21 -13.17
CA ALA A 34 7.24 -4.93 -12.80
C ALA A 34 8.34 -5.10 -11.73
N GLN A 35 8.18 -6.05 -10.80
CA GLN A 35 9.21 -6.39 -9.82
C GLN A 35 10.45 -6.99 -10.50
N ALA A 36 10.28 -7.85 -11.50
CA ALA A 36 11.41 -8.38 -12.26
C ALA A 36 12.20 -7.27 -12.98
N GLU A 37 11.52 -6.24 -13.52
CA GLU A 37 12.13 -5.05 -14.12
C GLU A 37 12.93 -4.25 -13.07
N TRP A 38 12.33 -3.98 -11.90
CA TRP A 38 12.98 -3.32 -10.77
C TRP A 38 14.25 -4.06 -10.32
N CYS A 39 14.17 -5.38 -10.15
CA CYS A 39 15.31 -6.21 -9.78
C CYS A 39 16.42 -6.20 -10.82
N ALA A 40 16.08 -6.22 -12.10
CA ALA A 40 17.07 -6.13 -13.18
C ALA A 40 17.77 -4.76 -13.17
N ALA A 41 17.03 -3.68 -12.91
CA ALA A 41 17.59 -2.34 -12.75
C ALA A 41 18.56 -2.25 -11.56
N LEU A 42 18.17 -2.74 -10.38
CA LEU A 42 19.05 -2.79 -9.21
C LEU A 42 20.31 -3.61 -9.48
N ALA A 43 20.17 -4.78 -10.10
CA ALA A 43 21.29 -5.63 -10.46
C ALA A 43 22.29 -4.96 -11.43
N LYS A 44 21.76 -4.18 -12.39
CA LYS A 44 22.58 -3.37 -13.31
C LYS A 44 23.33 -2.28 -12.56
N LEU A 45 22.67 -1.58 -11.64
CA LEU A 45 23.30 -0.53 -10.82
C LEU A 45 24.44 -1.09 -9.95
N GLN A 46 24.32 -2.34 -9.49
CA GLN A 46 25.38 -3.05 -8.76
C GLN A 46 26.51 -3.60 -9.66
N ARG A 47 26.42 -3.42 -10.98
CA ARG A 47 27.35 -3.98 -11.98
C ARG A 47 27.53 -5.51 -11.90
N ALA A 48 26.61 -6.20 -11.24
CA ALA A 48 26.62 -7.65 -11.08
C ALA A 48 25.63 -8.33 -12.04
N GLY A 49 24.55 -7.65 -12.44
CA GLY A 49 23.56 -8.21 -13.35
C GLY A 49 23.02 -9.55 -12.84
N ALA A 50 23.11 -10.61 -13.64
CA ALA A 50 22.61 -11.93 -13.25
C ALA A 50 23.35 -12.56 -12.04
N SER A 51 24.56 -12.10 -11.71
CA SER A 51 25.32 -12.60 -10.55
C SER A 51 25.05 -11.81 -9.26
N TRP A 52 24.12 -10.86 -9.27
CA TRP A 52 23.76 -10.13 -8.06
C TRP A 52 23.14 -11.09 -7.03
N GLU A 53 23.77 -11.20 -5.86
CA GLU A 53 23.43 -12.19 -4.83
C GLU A 53 21.97 -12.09 -4.34
N HIS A 54 21.38 -10.89 -4.38
CA HIS A 54 20.01 -10.66 -3.96
C HIS A 54 18.97 -10.79 -5.08
N LEU A 55 19.36 -11.11 -6.32
CA LEU A 55 18.44 -11.13 -7.47
C LEU A 55 17.26 -12.07 -7.26
N ASN A 56 17.49 -13.25 -6.69
CA ASN A 56 16.43 -14.23 -6.44
C ASN A 56 15.48 -13.76 -5.32
N ALA A 57 16.02 -13.20 -4.23
CA ALA A 57 15.21 -12.63 -3.16
C ALA A 57 14.36 -11.46 -3.66
N CYS A 58 14.95 -10.59 -4.48
CA CYS A 58 14.26 -9.49 -5.11
C CYS A 58 13.09 -9.97 -5.99
N LYS A 59 13.32 -10.94 -6.86
CA LYS A 59 12.26 -11.47 -7.75
C LYS A 59 11.17 -12.24 -7.01
N ALA A 60 11.50 -12.83 -5.86
CA ALA A 60 10.55 -13.52 -5.00
C ALA A 60 9.73 -12.54 -4.13
N ALA A 61 10.20 -11.31 -3.95
CA ALA A 61 9.48 -10.29 -3.22
C ALA A 61 8.19 -9.90 -3.96
N TYR A 62 7.19 -9.51 -3.18
CA TYR A 62 5.91 -9.03 -3.69
C TYR A 62 5.61 -7.68 -3.03
N PRO A 63 6.11 -6.56 -3.60
CA PRO A 63 5.89 -5.24 -3.03
C PRO A 63 4.40 -4.86 -3.12
N THR A 64 4.02 -3.84 -2.38
CA THR A 64 2.65 -3.31 -2.36
C THR A 64 2.41 -2.26 -3.44
N SER A 65 3.42 -1.90 -4.22
CA SER A 65 3.31 -0.96 -5.35
C SER A 65 2.43 -1.49 -6.48
N SER A 66 1.67 -0.59 -7.11
CA SER A 66 1.00 -0.87 -8.38
C SER A 66 2.04 -1.10 -9.49
N PRO A 67 1.73 -1.92 -10.52
CA PRO A 67 2.67 -2.16 -11.61
C PRO A 67 3.10 -0.88 -12.33
N THR A 68 2.17 0.07 -12.49
CA THR A 68 2.43 1.37 -13.11
C THR A 68 3.41 2.20 -12.29
N TYR A 69 3.18 2.30 -10.98
CA TYR A 69 4.08 3.02 -10.08
C TYR A 69 5.48 2.39 -10.08
N LEU A 70 5.57 1.06 -9.95
CA LEU A 70 6.84 0.36 -9.85
C LEU A 70 7.70 0.51 -11.11
N ARG A 71 7.10 0.46 -12.31
CA ARG A 71 7.83 0.72 -13.57
C ARG A 71 8.29 2.17 -13.67
N ALA A 72 7.44 3.12 -13.31
CA ALA A 72 7.80 4.53 -13.31
C ALA A 72 8.95 4.81 -12.31
N MET A 73 8.90 4.18 -11.14
CA MET A 73 9.96 4.26 -10.13
C MET A 73 11.25 3.63 -10.63
N THR A 74 11.18 2.47 -11.26
CA THR A 74 12.32 1.82 -11.92
C THR A 74 13.00 2.78 -12.90
N SER A 75 12.23 3.40 -13.80
CA SER A 75 12.78 4.32 -14.79
C SER A 75 13.40 5.57 -14.16
N CYS A 76 12.72 6.20 -13.20
CA CYS A 76 13.21 7.43 -12.57
C CYS A 76 14.45 7.15 -11.71
N PHE A 77 14.40 6.11 -10.87
CA PHE A 77 15.47 5.74 -9.96
C PHE A 77 16.74 5.37 -10.74
N SER A 78 16.64 4.52 -11.76
CA SER A 78 17.81 4.17 -12.60
C SER A 78 18.42 5.41 -13.26
N ARG A 79 17.60 6.27 -13.87
CA ARG A 79 18.08 7.48 -14.54
C ARG A 79 18.80 8.42 -13.57
N ARG A 80 18.26 8.63 -12.36
CA ARG A 80 18.87 9.49 -11.34
C ARG A 80 20.14 8.88 -10.76
N MET A 81 20.14 7.58 -10.47
CA MET A 81 21.34 6.87 -10.00
C MET A 81 22.47 6.87 -11.05
N GLU A 82 22.15 6.74 -12.33
CA GLU A 82 23.14 6.81 -13.42
C GLU A 82 23.66 8.23 -13.66
N ALA A 83 22.83 9.26 -13.43
CA ALA A 83 23.21 10.66 -13.58
C ALA A 83 23.97 11.23 -12.36
N ALA A 84 23.92 10.54 -11.21
CA ALA A 84 24.56 11.01 -10.00
C ALA A 84 26.09 10.96 -10.15
N THR A 85 26.73 12.10 -9.89
CA THR A 85 28.19 12.26 -9.96
C THR A 85 28.89 11.82 -8.68
N GLU A 86 28.12 11.67 -7.60
CA GLU A 86 28.60 11.19 -6.31
C GLU A 86 28.81 9.68 -6.32
N SER A 87 29.82 9.21 -5.59
CA SER A 87 30.15 7.79 -5.49
C SER A 87 29.10 6.97 -4.74
N SER A 88 28.30 7.60 -3.89
CA SER A 88 27.22 6.96 -3.12
C SER A 88 26.02 7.91 -3.01
N PRO A 89 25.18 7.99 -4.06
CA PRO A 89 24.00 8.85 -4.05
C PRO A 89 23.01 8.45 -2.94
N ASP A 90 22.41 9.42 -2.27
CA ASP A 90 21.36 9.15 -1.28
C ASP A 90 20.10 8.60 -1.96
N ARG A 91 19.90 7.28 -1.82
CA ARG A 91 18.76 6.56 -2.40
C ARG A 91 17.43 7.07 -1.87
N SER A 92 17.37 7.47 -0.59
CA SER A 92 16.12 7.93 0.03
C SER A 92 15.69 9.24 -0.60
N GLN A 93 16.63 10.17 -0.79
CA GLN A 93 16.39 11.42 -1.49
C GLN A 93 15.96 11.17 -2.94
N ILE A 94 16.63 10.26 -3.65
CA ILE A 94 16.25 9.91 -5.03
C ILE A 94 14.83 9.34 -5.10
N ILE A 95 14.42 8.50 -4.15
CA ILE A 95 13.05 7.95 -4.09
C ILE A 95 12.04 9.07 -3.86
N LEU A 96 12.32 10.02 -2.96
CA LEU A 96 11.45 11.18 -2.73
C LEU A 96 11.26 12.00 -4.00
N GLU A 97 12.35 12.34 -4.68
CA GLU A 97 12.31 13.10 -5.94
C GLU A 97 11.60 12.35 -7.06
N CYS A 98 11.73 11.02 -7.09
CA CYS A 98 10.99 10.19 -8.03
C CYS A 98 9.50 10.12 -7.68
N ASN A 99 9.13 10.06 -6.40
CA ASN A 99 7.73 10.13 -5.99
C ASN A 99 7.07 11.40 -6.49
N ASP A 100 7.72 12.56 -6.32
CA ASP A 100 7.19 13.83 -6.80
C ASP A 100 7.00 13.84 -8.33
N GLU A 101 7.95 13.28 -9.08
CA GLU A 101 7.86 13.17 -10.55
C GLU A 101 6.77 12.20 -11.02
N ILE A 102 6.58 11.09 -10.30
CA ILE A 102 5.71 9.99 -10.72
C ILE A 102 4.27 10.26 -10.30
N ALA A 103 4.05 10.80 -9.10
CA ALA A 103 2.72 11.01 -8.55
C ALA A 103 1.86 11.92 -9.44
N VAL A 104 2.46 12.89 -10.14
CA VAL A 104 1.74 13.76 -11.10
C VAL A 104 1.35 13.08 -12.41
N LYS A 105 1.94 11.91 -12.72
CA LYS A 105 1.71 11.15 -13.97
C LYS A 105 0.77 9.96 -13.78
N ILE A 106 0.54 9.55 -12.54
CA ILE A 106 -0.38 8.45 -12.23
C ILE A 106 -1.81 9.00 -12.26
N ASN A 107 -2.71 8.29 -12.95
CA ASN A 107 -4.13 8.58 -12.90
C ASN A 107 -4.66 8.31 -11.47
N PRO A 108 -5.08 9.33 -10.70
CA PRO A 108 -5.63 9.11 -9.36
C PRO A 108 -7.08 8.62 -9.38
N ASP A 109 -7.77 8.76 -10.51
CA ASP A 109 -9.21 8.56 -10.61
C ASP A 109 -9.56 7.19 -11.24
N GLU A 110 -8.63 6.22 -11.15
CA GLU A 110 -8.87 4.82 -11.51
C GLU A 110 -10.03 4.23 -10.68
N PRO A 111 -10.87 3.35 -11.24
CA PRO A 111 -11.97 2.74 -10.50
C PRO A 111 -11.53 2.03 -9.21
N THR A 112 -10.29 1.54 -9.18
CA THR A 112 -9.69 0.87 -8.02
C THR A 112 -9.38 1.81 -6.85
N ALA A 113 -9.38 3.13 -7.05
CA ALA A 113 -9.15 4.12 -6.00
C ALA A 113 -10.37 4.28 -5.09
N LYS A 114 -11.58 4.19 -5.65
CA LYS A 114 -12.84 4.48 -4.97
C LYS A 114 -13.02 3.68 -3.65
N PRO A 115 -12.80 2.35 -3.60
CA PRO A 115 -12.95 1.59 -2.36
C PRO A 115 -12.06 2.09 -1.21
N VAL A 116 -10.82 2.52 -1.51
CA VAL A 116 -9.91 3.07 -0.50
C VAL A 116 -10.45 4.40 0.04
N VAL A 117 -10.96 5.27 -0.83
CA VAL A 117 -11.56 6.56 -0.43
C VAL A 117 -12.83 6.33 0.39
N ASP A 118 -13.68 5.39 -0.02
CA ASP A 118 -14.92 5.06 0.70
C ASP A 118 -14.60 4.52 2.10
N ALA A 119 -13.63 3.60 2.23
CA ALA A 119 -13.19 3.08 3.53
C ALA A 119 -12.59 4.19 4.42
N ARG A 120 -11.79 5.09 3.85
CA ARG A 120 -11.24 6.25 4.55
C ARG A 120 -12.35 7.15 5.08
N CYS A 121 -13.33 7.49 4.25
CA CYS A 121 -14.43 8.37 4.64
C CYS A 121 -15.40 7.70 5.61
N ALA A 122 -15.63 6.38 5.49
CA ALA A 122 -16.38 5.61 6.47
C ALA A 122 -15.71 5.64 7.85
N ARG A 123 -14.38 5.53 7.91
CA ARG A 123 -13.62 5.71 9.16
C ARG A 123 -13.79 7.10 9.75
N MET A 124 -13.62 8.16 8.95
CA MET A 124 -13.79 9.54 9.43
C MET A 124 -15.20 9.79 9.97
N SER A 125 -16.21 9.20 9.34
CA SER A 125 -17.59 9.25 9.85
C SER A 125 -17.75 8.51 11.17
N ARG A 126 -17.18 7.31 11.29
CA ARG A 126 -17.23 6.49 12.51
C ARG A 126 -16.53 7.18 13.69
N CYS A 127 -15.29 7.64 13.48
CA CYS A 127 -14.38 8.07 14.52
C CYS A 127 -14.37 9.58 14.80
N GLU A 128 -14.60 10.42 13.79
CA GLU A 128 -14.54 11.89 13.91
C GLU A 128 -15.89 12.57 13.65
N LYS A 129 -16.93 11.79 13.32
CA LYS A 129 -18.29 12.27 13.00
C LYS A 129 -18.33 13.21 11.78
N ILE A 130 -17.35 13.10 10.88
CA ILE A 130 -17.34 13.81 9.60
C ILE A 130 -18.31 13.11 8.63
N PRO A 131 -19.29 13.80 8.02
CA PRO A 131 -20.15 13.18 7.03
C PRO A 131 -19.34 12.61 5.85
N VAL A 132 -19.70 11.41 5.38
CA VAL A 132 -19.03 10.76 4.24
C VAL A 132 -18.98 11.66 2.99
N PRO A 133 -20.06 12.37 2.60
CA PRO A 133 -20.00 13.27 1.44
C PRO A 133 -19.01 14.41 1.60
N ASP A 134 -18.86 14.95 2.82
CA ASP A 134 -17.93 16.05 3.09
C ASP A 134 -16.47 15.56 2.99
N CYS A 135 -16.19 14.36 3.50
CA CYS A 135 -14.89 13.71 3.34
C CYS A 135 -14.58 13.45 1.86
N GLN A 136 -15.52 12.90 1.08
CA GLN A 136 -15.34 12.64 -0.34
C GLN A 136 -15.09 13.96 -1.10
N ALA A 137 -15.86 15.01 -0.80
CA ALA A 137 -15.69 16.34 -1.41
C ALA A 137 -14.38 17.01 -1.02
N ALA A 138 -13.85 16.76 0.19
CA ALA A 138 -12.52 17.22 0.59
C ALA A 138 -11.43 16.44 -0.16
N PHE A 139 -11.58 15.12 -0.32
CA PHE A 139 -10.62 14.29 -1.02
C PHE A 139 -10.48 14.66 -2.50
N THR A 140 -11.58 14.98 -3.18
CA THR A 140 -11.54 15.40 -4.61
C THR A 140 -10.84 16.75 -4.81
N LYS A 141 -10.74 17.59 -3.78
CA LYS A 141 -10.01 18.87 -3.81
C LYS A 141 -8.50 18.72 -3.62
N LEU A 142 -8.03 17.54 -3.19
CA LEU A 142 -6.60 17.26 -3.12
C LEU A 142 -5.97 17.30 -4.51
N GLU A 143 -4.69 17.61 -4.59
CA GLU A 143 -3.94 17.54 -5.84
C GLU A 143 -3.94 16.11 -6.39
N ALA A 144 -3.85 15.96 -7.72
CA ALA A 144 -3.84 14.64 -8.35
C ALA A 144 -2.76 13.73 -7.78
N ALA A 145 -1.57 14.27 -7.53
CA ALA A 145 -0.46 13.56 -6.90
C ALA A 145 -0.82 13.07 -5.49
N GLN A 146 -1.43 13.91 -4.66
CA GLN A 146 -1.86 13.52 -3.32
C GLN A 146 -2.91 12.41 -3.36
N ARG A 147 -3.90 12.52 -4.25
CA ARG A 147 -4.91 11.46 -4.43
C ARG A 147 -4.26 10.14 -4.85
N ALA A 148 -3.32 10.17 -5.79
CA ALA A 148 -2.58 8.98 -6.22
C ALA A 148 -1.80 8.34 -5.07
N MET A 149 -1.09 9.14 -4.26
CA MET A 149 -0.31 8.66 -3.11
C MET A 149 -1.17 7.98 -2.04
N PHE A 150 -2.45 8.33 -1.94
CA PHE A 150 -3.40 7.65 -1.05
C PHE A 150 -4.07 6.42 -1.67
N THR A 151 -3.93 6.18 -2.98
CA THR A 151 -4.78 5.20 -3.68
C THR A 151 -4.05 4.38 -4.74
N THR A 152 -3.74 4.97 -5.88
CA THR A 152 -3.37 4.25 -7.11
C THR A 152 -1.88 3.90 -7.20
N ILE A 153 -1.06 4.40 -6.27
CA ILE A 153 0.32 3.90 -6.13
C ILE A 153 0.39 2.48 -5.58
N TYR A 154 -0.67 1.99 -4.93
CA TYR A 154 -0.73 0.65 -4.33
C TYR A 154 -1.34 -0.35 -5.31
N ASN A 155 -0.89 -1.60 -5.31
CA ASN A 155 -1.56 -2.71 -6.00
C ASN A 155 -2.82 -3.18 -5.26
N ALA A 156 -3.54 -4.15 -5.80
CA ALA A 156 -4.79 -4.62 -5.23
C ALA A 156 -4.62 -5.24 -3.84
N SER A 157 -3.51 -5.95 -3.58
CA SER A 157 -3.21 -6.47 -2.25
C SER A 157 -2.96 -5.33 -1.26
N GLY A 158 -2.15 -4.33 -1.62
CA GLY A 158 -1.87 -3.19 -0.75
C GLY A 158 -3.12 -2.37 -0.45
N ARG A 159 -3.97 -2.13 -1.44
CA ARG A 159 -5.27 -1.46 -1.24
C ARG A 159 -6.20 -2.27 -0.33
N TYR A 160 -6.20 -3.60 -0.47
CA TYR A 160 -6.97 -4.48 0.42
C TYR A 160 -6.51 -4.33 1.87
N GLU A 161 -5.20 -4.38 2.17
CA GLU A 161 -4.68 -4.21 3.54
C GLU A 161 -5.05 -2.84 4.13
N ILE A 162 -4.96 -1.78 3.32
CA ILE A 162 -5.35 -0.43 3.74
C ILE A 162 -6.84 -0.38 4.08
N ILE A 163 -7.70 -0.92 3.21
CA ILE A 163 -9.16 -0.94 3.40
C ILE A 163 -9.52 -1.73 4.65
N ASP A 164 -8.98 -2.94 4.78
CA ASP A 164 -9.23 -3.83 5.93
C ASP A 164 -8.86 -3.13 7.25
N CYS A 165 -7.70 -2.48 7.31
CA CYS A 165 -7.31 -1.70 8.49
C CYS A 165 -8.25 -0.51 8.74
N LEU A 166 -8.60 0.27 7.72
CA LEU A 166 -9.48 1.44 7.87
C LEU A 166 -10.88 1.03 8.35
N GLU A 167 -11.39 -0.12 7.91
CA GLU A 167 -12.69 -0.65 8.28
C GLU A 167 -12.68 -1.20 9.72
N ASN A 168 -11.66 -1.98 10.08
CA ASN A 168 -11.67 -2.79 11.29
C ASN A 168 -10.91 -2.20 12.48
N ALA A 169 -9.93 -1.31 12.26
CA ALA A 169 -9.19 -0.71 13.36
C ALA A 169 -10.07 0.22 14.21
N SER A 170 -9.92 0.11 15.53
CA SER A 170 -10.57 0.98 16.51
C SER A 170 -10.26 2.46 16.28
N CYS A 171 -11.13 3.32 16.77
CA CYS A 171 -10.85 4.75 16.87
C CYS A 171 -9.78 5.00 17.95
N THR A 172 -9.08 6.12 17.80
CA THR A 172 -7.88 6.54 18.52
C THR A 172 -8.04 8.02 18.90
N ASP A 173 -7.27 8.48 19.88
CA ASP A 173 -7.32 9.88 20.30
C ASP A 173 -6.73 10.85 19.26
N ASN A 174 -5.92 10.33 18.32
CA ASN A 174 -5.39 11.07 17.18
C ASN A 174 -5.73 10.31 15.89
N GLU A 175 -6.88 10.63 15.29
CA GLU A 175 -7.38 9.93 14.11
C GLU A 175 -6.55 10.15 12.85
N GLU A 176 -5.79 11.24 12.75
CA GLU A 176 -4.81 11.37 11.67
C GLU A 176 -3.70 10.32 11.82
N ALA A 177 -3.11 10.18 13.01
CA ALA A 177 -2.13 9.13 13.27
C ALA A 177 -2.71 7.72 13.10
N GLY A 178 -3.95 7.50 13.55
CA GLY A 178 -4.67 6.23 13.36
C GLY A 178 -4.86 5.87 11.89
N ARG A 179 -5.22 6.84 11.03
CA ARG A 179 -5.27 6.63 9.58
C ARG A 179 -3.88 6.34 9.01
N GLN A 180 -2.87 7.13 9.36
CA GLN A 180 -1.51 6.93 8.86
C GLN A 180 -0.96 5.55 9.23
N ALA A 181 -1.29 5.03 10.40
CA ALA A 181 -0.92 3.68 10.82
C ALA A 181 -1.49 2.58 9.88
N CYS A 182 -2.66 2.79 9.27
CA CYS A 182 -3.20 1.86 8.28
C CYS A 182 -2.49 1.91 6.91
N TYR A 183 -1.90 3.05 6.56
CA TYR A 183 -1.13 3.18 5.32
C TYR A 183 0.30 2.69 5.48
N LYS A 184 0.92 2.99 6.62
CA LYS A 184 2.37 2.85 6.84
C LYS A 184 2.95 1.49 6.43
N PRO A 185 2.41 0.32 6.86
CA PRO A 185 2.99 -0.97 6.46
C PRO A 185 3.00 -1.16 4.95
N THR A 186 1.92 -0.71 4.29
CA THR A 186 1.78 -0.78 2.84
C THR A 186 2.69 0.24 2.15
N SER A 187 2.85 1.44 2.69
CA SER A 187 3.75 2.47 2.14
C SER A 187 5.23 2.07 2.27
N ASP A 188 5.63 1.49 3.41
CA ASP A 188 7.00 1.04 3.66
C ASP A 188 7.41 -0.12 2.74
N ALA A 189 6.43 -0.91 2.24
CA ALA A 189 6.63 -2.05 1.36
C ALA A 189 6.46 -1.74 -0.14
N LEU A 190 6.42 -0.46 -0.53
CA LEU A 190 6.23 -0.05 -1.93
C LEU A 190 7.40 -0.49 -2.83
N LEU A 191 8.62 -0.47 -2.31
CA LEU A 191 9.83 -0.82 -3.05
C LEU A 191 10.62 -1.84 -2.25
N TRP A 192 11.14 -2.84 -2.93
CA TRP A 192 12.04 -3.81 -2.32
C TRP A 192 13.48 -3.36 -2.49
N PHE A 193 14.26 -3.39 -1.41
CA PHE A 193 15.71 -3.24 -1.41
C PHE A 193 16.33 -4.39 -0.60
N PRO A 194 17.61 -4.76 -0.85
CA PRO A 194 18.32 -5.66 0.05
C PRO A 194 18.53 -4.98 1.40
N ASP A 195 18.37 -5.75 2.49
CA ASP A 195 18.73 -5.36 3.86
C ASP A 195 20.24 -5.18 4.04
#